data_AF-W4LV58-F1
#
_entry.id   AF-W4LV58-F1
#
_cell.length_a   1.000
_cell.length_b   1.000
_cell.length_c   1.000
_cell.angle_alpha   90.00
_cell.angle_beta   90.00
_cell.angle_gamma   90.00
#
_symmetry.space_group_name_H-M   'P 1'
#
loop_
_entity.id
_entity.type
_entity.pdbx_description
1 polymer ?
#
loop_
_entity_poly.entity_id
_entity_poly.type
_entity_poly.pdbx_seq_one_letter_code
_entity_poly.pdbx_strand_id
1 'polypeptide(L)'
;MSQNPHRDQSVHIGGHASGNVIVTGDHNAVSAHHLNTALPAPADVDIQAAVTALRDALAALESPESKKIANAMSDAEDELTKAQPNKDEVGQAVQRALRYAKSAEGFAKAVNTLKPHVTQVAGWLGQAWHSLASFVGGEP
;
A
#
# COMPACT_ATOMS: atom_id res chain seq x y z
N MET A 1 -38.69 12.93 40.34
CA MET A 1 -37.62 12.77 41.35
C MET A 1 -36.92 11.46 40.97
N SER A 2 -35.81 11.46 40.22
CA SER A 2 -34.44 11.86 40.66
C SER A 2 -33.93 10.85 41.70
N GLN A 3 -32.88 10.03 41.51
CA GLN A 3 -31.55 10.28 40.92
C GLN A 3 -30.77 8.97 40.65
N ASN A 4 -29.75 9.03 39.79
CA ASN A 4 -28.65 8.07 39.67
C ASN A 4 -27.54 8.45 40.68
N PRO A 5 -26.82 7.49 41.30
CA PRO A 5 -25.44 7.17 40.89
C PRO A 5 -25.13 5.66 41.01
N HIS A 6 -23.98 5.08 40.65
CA HIS A 6 -22.62 5.59 40.37
C HIS A 6 -22.06 5.01 39.04
N ARG A 7 -20.76 5.20 38.78
CA ARG A 7 -19.91 4.42 37.86
C ARG A 7 -18.61 4.08 38.58
N ASP A 8 -18.22 2.81 38.62
CA ASP A 8 -16.88 2.39 39.01
C ASP A 8 -16.39 1.26 38.09
N GLN A 9 -15.47 1.59 37.19
CA GLN A 9 -14.68 0.64 36.41
C GLN A 9 -13.24 1.17 36.33
N SER A 10 -12.52 0.98 37.43
CA SER A 10 -11.09 1.28 37.53
C SER A 10 -10.29 0.28 36.70
N VAL A 11 -9.87 0.66 35.49
CA VAL A 11 -8.90 -0.12 34.70
C VAL A 11 -7.47 0.33 35.02
N HIS A 12 -6.71 -0.55 35.67
CA HIS A 12 -5.32 -0.34 36.02
C HIS A 12 -4.43 -0.69 34.81
N ILE A 13 -3.92 0.30 34.08
CA ILE A 13 -3.02 0.08 32.94
C ILE A 13 -1.57 0.10 33.43
N GLY A 14 -1.06 -1.08 33.80
CA GLY A 14 0.36 -1.29 34.09
C GLY A 14 1.12 -1.73 32.84
N GLY A 15 1.97 -0.85 32.29
CA GLY A 15 2.93 -1.20 31.24
C GLY A 15 2.55 -0.77 29.82
N HIS A 16 3.32 0.19 29.31
CA HIS A 16 3.51 0.61 27.90
C HIS A 16 2.64 -0.09 26.82
N ALA A 17 1.53 0.55 26.44
CA ALA A 17 0.68 0.12 25.33
C ALA A 17 1.12 0.74 23.99
N SER A 18 1.39 -0.09 22.99
CA SER A 18 1.53 0.32 21.59
C SER A 18 0.94 -0.76 20.69
N GLY A 19 -0.23 -0.47 20.10
CA GLY A 19 -0.85 -1.33 19.09
C GLY A 19 -1.50 -2.61 19.63
N ASN A 20 -2.62 -2.50 20.36
CA ASN A 20 -3.65 -3.53 20.24
C ASN A 20 -5.05 -2.99 20.55
N VAL A 21 -6.04 -3.39 19.75
CA VAL A 21 -7.45 -3.08 19.99
C VAL A 21 -8.00 -4.11 20.97
N ILE A 22 -8.18 -3.71 22.22
CA ILE A 22 -8.83 -4.56 23.23
C ILE A 22 -10.34 -4.43 23.04
N VAL A 23 -10.94 -5.36 22.28
CA VAL A 23 -12.40 -5.52 22.24
C VAL A 23 -12.83 -6.23 23.52
N THR A 24 -13.51 -5.50 24.41
CA THR A 24 -14.33 -6.09 25.47
C THR A 24 -15.79 -5.73 25.21
N GLY A 25 -16.70 -6.65 25.49
CA GLY A 25 -18.12 -6.57 25.13
C GLY A 25 -18.47 -7.58 24.04
N ASP A 26 -19.25 -8.57 24.42
CA ASP A 26 -19.84 -9.55 23.51
C ASP A 26 -20.68 -8.86 22.42
N HIS A 27 -20.75 -9.50 21.25
CA HIS A 27 -21.56 -9.06 20.10
C HIS A 27 -21.21 -7.71 19.45
N ASN A 28 -20.07 -7.10 19.76
CA ASN A 28 -19.53 -6.02 18.92
C ASN A 28 -18.90 -6.59 17.65
N ALA A 29 -19.69 -6.68 16.57
CA ALA A 29 -19.17 -6.66 15.21
C ALA A 29 -18.54 -5.28 14.96
N VAL A 30 -17.27 -5.13 15.35
CA VAL A 30 -16.52 -3.89 15.15
C VAL A 30 -16.31 -3.72 13.65
N SER A 31 -17.23 -3.00 13.00
CA SER A 31 -16.96 -2.30 11.75
C SER A 31 -15.94 -1.22 12.04
N ALA A 32 -14.69 -1.65 12.17
CA ALA A 32 -13.55 -0.77 12.10
C ALA A 32 -13.63 -0.11 10.72
N HIS A 33 -14.04 1.16 10.70
CA HIS A 33 -13.66 2.11 9.66
C HIS A 33 -12.16 2.38 9.76
N HIS A 34 -11.35 1.32 9.69
CA HIS A 34 -10.10 1.39 8.98
C HIS A 34 -10.49 1.82 7.56
N LEU A 35 -9.89 2.89 7.04
CA LEU A 35 -9.94 3.21 5.62
C LEU A 35 -9.09 2.17 4.89
N ASN A 36 -9.59 0.94 4.91
CA ASN A 36 -9.06 -0.20 4.22
C ASN A 36 -9.36 0.01 2.75
N THR A 37 -8.48 0.77 2.07
CA THR A 37 -8.23 0.56 0.65
C THR A 37 -7.78 -0.89 0.53
N ALA A 38 -8.75 -1.79 0.36
CA ALA A 38 -8.57 -3.22 0.47
C ALA A 38 -7.60 -3.64 -0.62
N LEU A 39 -6.34 -3.83 -0.23
CA LEU A 39 -5.31 -4.34 -1.12
C LEU A 39 -5.75 -5.74 -1.55
N PRO A 40 -5.81 -6.02 -2.86
CA PRO A 40 -6.28 -7.30 -3.36
C PRO A 40 -5.40 -8.43 -2.81
N ALA A 41 -6.01 -9.58 -2.52
CA ALA A 41 -5.25 -10.74 -2.05
C ALA A 41 -4.27 -11.18 -3.15
N PRO A 42 -3.05 -11.67 -2.81
CA PRO A 42 -2.05 -12.01 -3.81
C PRO A 42 -2.45 -13.04 -4.86
N ALA A 43 -3.50 -13.84 -4.60
CA ALA A 43 -4.04 -14.82 -5.54
C ALA A 43 -4.97 -14.21 -6.61
N ASP A 44 -5.57 -13.04 -6.33
CA ASP A 44 -6.49 -12.32 -7.20
C ASP A 44 -5.78 -11.25 -8.06
N VAL A 45 -4.46 -11.11 -7.93
CA VAL A 45 -3.65 -10.14 -8.68
C VAL A 45 -2.91 -10.81 -9.83
N ASP A 46 -3.26 -10.44 -11.06
CA ASP A 46 -2.37 -10.63 -12.20
C ASP A 46 -1.18 -9.65 -12.08
N ILE A 47 -0.10 -10.13 -11.47
CA ILE A 47 1.07 -9.32 -11.18
C ILE A 47 1.82 -8.88 -12.46
N GLN A 48 1.80 -9.70 -13.52
CA GLN A 48 2.45 -9.32 -14.78
C GLN A 48 1.67 -8.19 -15.46
N ALA A 49 0.35 -8.28 -15.54
CA ALA A 49 -0.50 -7.21 -16.05
C ALA A 49 -0.39 -5.94 -15.18
N ALA A 50 -0.36 -6.08 -13.84
CA ALA A 50 -0.23 -4.95 -12.92
C ALA A 50 1.12 -4.22 -13.06
N VAL A 51 2.25 -4.94 -13.16
CA VAL A 51 3.58 -4.34 -13.36
C VAL A 51 3.74 -3.76 -14.76
N THR A 52 3.23 -4.43 -15.80
CA THR A 52 3.26 -3.92 -17.18
C THR A 52 2.43 -2.62 -17.31
N ALA A 53 1.23 -2.58 -16.73
CA ALA A 53 0.39 -1.38 -16.73
C ALA A 53 0.98 -0.26 -15.87
N LEU A 54 1.62 -0.60 -14.74
CA LEU A 54 2.38 0.37 -13.95
C LEU A 54 3.54 0.96 -14.76
N ARG A 55 4.28 0.15 -15.51
CA ARG A 55 5.37 0.62 -16.38
C ARG A 55 4.85 1.57 -17.45
N ASP A 56 3.74 1.24 -18.11
CA ASP A 56 3.14 2.09 -19.14
C ASP A 56 2.71 3.45 -18.58
N ALA A 57 1.96 3.45 -17.46
CA ALA A 57 1.55 4.66 -16.77
C ALA A 57 2.74 5.51 -16.24
N LEU A 58 3.86 4.86 -15.88
CA LEU A 58 5.10 5.53 -15.49
C LEU A 58 5.94 5.99 -16.69
N ALA A 59 5.81 5.38 -17.86
CA ALA A 59 6.45 5.81 -19.11
C ALA A 59 5.71 6.99 -19.75
N ALA A 60 4.39 7.09 -19.54
CA ALA A 60 3.59 8.26 -19.88
C ALA A 60 3.90 9.51 -19.03
N LEU A 61 4.69 9.38 -17.96
CA LEU A 61 5.27 10.51 -17.25
C LEU A 61 6.48 11.07 -18.01
N GLU A 62 6.33 12.26 -18.58
CA GLU A 62 7.46 13.06 -19.04
C GLU A 62 8.36 13.40 -17.84
N SER A 63 9.43 12.62 -17.70
CA SER A 63 10.38 12.70 -16.60
C SER A 63 11.82 12.72 -17.12
N PRO A 64 12.71 13.59 -16.60
CA PRO A 64 14.14 13.52 -16.88
C PRO A 64 14.77 12.23 -16.34
N GLU A 65 14.09 11.52 -15.43
CA GLU A 65 14.51 10.22 -14.90
C GLU A 65 13.83 9.03 -15.61
N SER A 66 13.11 9.25 -16.72
CA SER A 66 12.42 8.22 -17.53
C SER A 66 13.25 6.97 -17.80
N LYS A 67 14.54 7.11 -18.14
CA LYS A 67 15.45 5.96 -18.32
C LYS A 67 15.69 5.17 -17.02
N LYS A 68 15.76 5.84 -15.86
CA LYS A 68 15.92 5.15 -14.55
C LYS A 68 14.62 4.46 -14.13
N ILE A 69 13.47 5.09 -14.44
CA ILE A 69 12.13 4.52 -14.23
C ILE A 69 11.98 3.25 -15.07
N ALA A 70 12.27 3.32 -16.38
CA ALA A 70 12.21 2.19 -17.29
C ALA A 70 13.14 1.05 -16.87
N ASN A 71 14.40 1.34 -16.52
CA ASN A 71 15.33 0.32 -16.00
C ASN A 71 14.79 -0.34 -14.73
N ALA A 72 14.30 0.43 -13.76
CA ALA A 72 13.77 -0.11 -12.51
C ALA A 72 12.47 -0.91 -12.69
N MET A 73 11.63 -0.58 -13.68
CA MET A 73 10.49 -1.42 -14.04
C MET A 73 10.93 -2.68 -14.79
N SER A 74 11.97 -2.60 -15.62
CA SER A 74 12.55 -3.77 -16.29
C SER A 74 13.20 -4.74 -15.31
N ASP A 75 13.84 -4.27 -14.23
CA ASP A 75 14.32 -5.10 -13.12
C ASP A 75 13.14 -5.90 -12.50
N ALA A 76 11.99 -5.26 -12.31
CA ALA A 76 10.78 -5.90 -11.77
C ALA A 76 10.14 -6.90 -12.75
N GLU A 77 10.10 -6.58 -14.05
CA GLU A 77 9.60 -7.49 -15.08
C GLU A 77 10.48 -8.73 -15.25
N ASP A 78 11.82 -8.59 -15.23
CA ASP A 78 12.77 -9.69 -15.29
C ASP A 78 12.59 -10.65 -14.09
N GLU A 79 12.48 -10.11 -12.88
CA GLU A 79 12.22 -10.87 -11.66
C GLU A 79 10.92 -11.70 -11.75
N LEU A 80 9.87 -11.14 -12.36
CA LEU A 80 8.60 -11.83 -12.57
C LEU A 80 8.65 -12.93 -13.65
N THR A 81 9.70 -13.00 -14.46
CA THR A 81 9.91 -14.11 -15.42
C THR A 81 10.50 -15.36 -14.77
N LYS A 82 11.08 -15.23 -13.55
CA LYS A 82 11.68 -16.36 -12.83
C LYS A 82 10.60 -17.33 -12.35
N ALA A 83 10.95 -18.61 -12.27
CA ALA A 83 10.02 -19.67 -11.83
C ALA A 83 9.47 -19.47 -10.39
N GLN A 84 10.20 -18.72 -9.56
CA GLN A 84 9.77 -18.25 -8.24
C GLN A 84 10.23 -16.79 -8.08
N PRO A 85 9.41 -15.80 -8.43
CA PRO A 85 9.77 -14.38 -8.34
C PRO A 85 10.00 -13.95 -6.88
N ASN A 86 11.12 -13.28 -6.63
CA ASN A 86 11.43 -12.72 -5.33
C ASN A 86 10.64 -11.42 -5.11
N LYS A 87 9.63 -11.47 -4.22
CA LYS A 87 8.79 -10.32 -3.89
C LYS A 87 9.59 -9.11 -3.39
N ASP A 88 10.65 -9.31 -2.62
CA ASP A 88 11.45 -8.19 -2.13
C ASP A 88 12.29 -7.53 -3.23
N GLU A 89 12.68 -8.26 -4.28
CA GLU A 89 13.36 -7.67 -5.45
C GLU A 89 12.37 -6.91 -6.34
N VAL A 90 11.20 -7.47 -6.63
CA VAL A 90 10.09 -6.77 -7.33
C VAL A 90 9.69 -5.49 -6.55
N GLY A 91 9.55 -5.58 -5.23
CA GLY A 91 9.17 -4.45 -4.37
C GLY A 91 10.20 -3.33 -4.38
N GLN A 92 11.49 -3.66 -4.23
CA GLN A 92 12.58 -2.68 -4.30
C GLN A 92 12.66 -2.00 -5.68
N ALA A 93 12.49 -2.77 -6.75
CA ALA A 93 12.49 -2.29 -8.13
C ALA A 93 11.33 -1.32 -8.39
N VAL A 94 10.11 -1.69 -7.98
CA VAL A 94 8.91 -0.82 -8.06
C VAL A 94 9.05 0.42 -7.18
N GLN A 95 9.59 0.31 -5.96
CA GLN A 95 9.85 1.46 -5.09
C GLN A 95 10.83 2.44 -5.73
N ARG A 96 11.89 1.94 -6.38
CA ARG A 96 12.86 2.76 -7.13
C ARG A 96 12.15 3.52 -8.25
N ALA A 97 11.35 2.82 -9.07
CA ALA A 97 10.61 3.43 -10.17
C ALA A 97 9.66 4.54 -9.68
N LEU A 98 8.85 4.27 -8.65
CA LEU A 98 7.94 5.25 -8.04
C LEU A 98 8.68 6.44 -7.42
N ARG A 99 9.86 6.23 -6.84
CA ARG A 99 10.69 7.32 -6.29
C ARG A 99 11.24 8.25 -7.37
N TYR A 100 11.74 7.72 -8.48
CA TYR A 100 12.17 8.53 -9.62
C TYR A 100 10.98 9.22 -10.33
N ALA A 101 9.83 8.55 -10.38
CA ALA A 101 8.61 9.12 -10.92
C ALA A 101 8.07 10.28 -10.07
N LYS A 102 8.20 10.21 -8.73
CA LYS A 102 7.80 11.29 -7.82
C LYS A 102 8.57 12.61 -8.05
N SER A 103 9.75 12.55 -8.66
CA SER A 103 10.52 13.74 -9.11
C SER A 103 9.91 14.45 -10.33
N ALA A 104 8.98 13.82 -11.06
CA ALA A 104 8.42 14.35 -12.30
C ALA A 104 7.27 15.32 -12.04
N GLU A 105 7.25 16.45 -12.75
CA GLU A 105 6.19 17.48 -12.62
C GLU A 105 4.78 16.93 -12.94
N GLY A 106 4.69 15.91 -13.81
CA GLY A 106 3.45 15.21 -14.12
C GLY A 106 2.93 14.25 -13.04
N PHE A 107 3.74 13.90 -12.02
CA PHE A 107 3.43 12.81 -11.10
C PHE A 107 2.10 12.99 -10.38
N ALA A 108 1.87 14.17 -9.78
CA ALA A 108 0.64 14.46 -9.04
C ALA A 108 -0.64 14.35 -9.91
N LYS A 109 -0.53 14.57 -11.22
CA LYS A 109 -1.64 14.39 -12.18
C LYS A 109 -1.84 12.90 -12.52
N ALA A 110 -0.75 12.15 -12.65
CA ALA A 110 -0.77 10.72 -12.94
C ALA A 110 -1.11 9.84 -11.72
N VAL A 111 -1.04 10.35 -10.49
CA VAL A 111 -1.35 9.59 -9.25
C VAL A 111 -2.67 8.82 -9.36
N ASN A 112 -3.73 9.40 -9.91
CA ASN A 112 -5.01 8.71 -10.07
C ASN A 112 -4.94 7.50 -11.04
N THR A 113 -4.12 7.59 -12.09
CA THR A 113 -3.85 6.48 -13.03
C THR A 113 -2.93 5.43 -12.41
N LEU A 114 -1.91 5.86 -11.66
CA LEU A 114 -0.95 4.97 -11.00
C LEU A 114 -1.57 4.20 -9.82
N LYS A 115 -2.52 4.84 -9.11
CA LYS A 115 -3.14 4.30 -7.89
C LYS A 115 -3.63 2.86 -8.00
N PRO A 116 -4.49 2.46 -8.96
CA PRO A 116 -4.95 1.07 -9.07
C PRO A 116 -3.79 0.09 -9.28
N HIS A 117 -2.82 0.41 -10.13
CA HIS A 117 -1.70 -0.49 -10.44
C HIS A 117 -0.73 -0.65 -9.26
N VAL A 118 -0.36 0.45 -8.59
CA VAL A 118 0.45 0.40 -7.36
C VAL A 118 -0.28 -0.34 -6.23
N THR A 119 -1.60 -0.19 -6.13
CA THR A 119 -2.44 -0.91 -5.15
C THR A 119 -2.43 -2.43 -5.43
N GLN A 120 -2.56 -2.84 -6.70
CA GLN A 120 -2.46 -4.26 -7.10
C GLN A 120 -1.08 -4.84 -6.79
N VAL A 121 -0.01 -4.16 -7.20
CA VAL A 121 1.38 -4.59 -6.96
C VAL A 121 1.66 -4.68 -5.47
N ALA A 122 1.29 -3.67 -4.67
CA ALA A 122 1.47 -3.69 -3.21
C ALA A 122 0.69 -4.82 -2.53
N GLY A 123 -0.54 -5.11 -2.98
CA GLY A 123 -1.34 -6.23 -2.47
C GLY A 123 -0.73 -7.60 -2.76
N TRP A 124 -0.21 -7.79 -3.98
CA TRP A 124 0.51 -9.02 -4.34
C TRP A 124 1.83 -9.19 -3.57
N LEU A 125 2.60 -8.12 -3.42
CA LEU A 125 3.84 -8.12 -2.65
C LEU A 125 3.60 -8.42 -1.16
N GLY A 126 2.45 -8.02 -0.64
CA GLY A 126 2.00 -8.28 0.74
C GLY A 126 2.54 -7.28 1.75
N GLN A 127 2.33 -7.57 3.04
CA GLN A 127 2.36 -6.57 4.12
C GLN A 127 3.65 -5.73 4.22
N ALA A 128 4.82 -6.30 3.89
CA ALA A 128 6.10 -5.58 3.88
C ALA A 128 6.12 -4.40 2.89
N TRP A 129 5.30 -4.46 1.84
CA TRP A 129 5.29 -3.56 0.69
C TRP A 129 4.01 -2.72 0.57
N HIS A 130 3.09 -2.81 1.54
CA HIS A 130 1.87 -1.98 1.58
C HIS A 130 2.18 -0.47 1.60
N SER A 131 3.37 -0.07 2.09
CA SER A 131 3.88 1.31 2.06
C SER A 131 4.07 1.89 0.66
N LEU A 132 4.11 1.06 -0.39
CA LEU A 132 4.10 1.52 -1.79
C LEU A 132 2.81 2.28 -2.12
N ALA A 133 1.68 1.93 -1.49
CA ALA A 133 0.42 2.66 -1.68
C ALA A 133 0.52 4.13 -1.24
N SER A 134 1.40 4.47 -0.30
CA SER A 134 1.64 5.86 0.14
C SER A 134 2.27 6.75 -0.94
N PHE A 135 2.82 6.20 -2.02
CA PHE A 135 3.28 7.00 -3.18
C PHE A 135 2.12 7.56 -4.01
N VAL A 136 0.93 6.94 -3.95
CA VAL A 136 -0.25 7.23 -4.77
C VAL A 136 -1.51 7.52 -3.93
N GLY A 137 -1.38 7.45 -2.61
CA GLY A 137 -2.46 7.59 -1.63
C GLY A 137 -2.06 8.51 -0.48
N GLY A 138 -1.31 9.57 -0.76
CA GLY A 138 -1.03 10.59 0.24
C GLY A 138 -2.33 11.21 0.74
N GLU A 139 -2.58 11.14 2.05
CA GLU A 139 -3.49 12.07 2.70
C GLU A 139 -2.92 13.50 2.63
N PRO A 140 -3.78 14.52 2.54
CA PRO A 140 -3.40 15.93 2.64
C PRO A 140 -2.95 16.34 4.05
#